data_AF-A0A2V9BSF1-F1
#
_entry.id   AF-A0A2V9BSF1-F1
#
_cell.length_a   1.000
_cell.length_b   1.000
_cell.length_c   1.000
_cell.angle_alpha   90.00
_cell.angle_beta   90.00
_cell.angle_gamma   90.00
#
_symmetry.space_group_name_H-M   'P 1'
#
loop_
_entity.id
_entity.type
_entity.pdbx_description
1 polymer ?
#
loop_
_entity_poly.entity_id
_entity_poly.type
_entity_poly.pdbx_seq_one_letter_code
_entity_poly.pdbx_strand_id
1 'polypeptide(L)'
;MPQTNPRPQNGANESLLDRAIDKFKPQPGPPPKPAAPSAKGNRAWEESVEQHHVAPGLTVHDVGLSVFGETCSLHDRPGSNEPIGAARQRVAHAMINDAELSHRTGKPRNAVHPPVQPSENVLRSPDERAAYESSLRAAREGYLSGHDPTNGATHFNMRPRPDRSNWKFPNGTSEGLTMSTHSGPYDNSLPNRNAPAHTTWLNTYFPDANDKKIRRKR
;
A
#
# COMPACT_ATOMS: atom_id res chain seq x y z
N MET A 1 -31.40 60.57 -3.35
CA MET A 1 -31.39 59.20 -3.90
C MET A 1 -30.04 58.56 -3.55
N PRO A 2 -29.92 57.76 -2.47
CA PRO A 2 -28.71 57.00 -2.19
C PRO A 2 -28.78 55.63 -2.89
N GLN A 3 -27.76 55.30 -3.69
CA GLN A 3 -27.58 53.98 -4.29
C GLN A 3 -26.91 53.04 -3.28
N THR A 4 -27.49 51.86 -3.12
CA THR A 4 -27.04 50.79 -2.21
C THR A 4 -25.96 49.93 -2.87
N ASN A 5 -24.81 49.78 -2.21
CA ASN A 5 -23.82 48.74 -2.52
C ASN A 5 -24.33 47.37 -2.04
N PRO A 6 -24.31 46.30 -2.87
CA PRO A 6 -24.46 44.95 -2.36
C PRO A 6 -23.11 44.42 -1.82
N ARG A 7 -23.13 43.92 -0.59
CA ARG A 7 -22.05 43.11 0.01
C ARG A 7 -21.88 41.79 -0.76
N PRO A 8 -20.66 41.23 -0.89
CA PRO A 8 -20.50 39.85 -1.30
C PRO A 8 -20.95 38.92 -0.17
N GLN A 9 -21.95 38.09 -0.45
CA GLN A 9 -22.35 36.99 0.42
C GLN A 9 -21.33 35.86 0.29
N ASN A 10 -20.65 35.56 1.40
CA ASN A 10 -20.05 34.24 1.61
C ASN A 10 -21.16 33.19 1.72
N GLY A 11 -20.90 32.01 1.16
CA GLY A 11 -21.53 30.77 1.62
C GLY A 11 -22.28 30.00 0.55
N ALA A 12 -21.57 29.19 -0.22
CA ALA A 12 -22.12 27.94 -0.71
C ALA A 12 -21.42 26.80 0.04
N ASN A 13 -22.15 26.25 1.01
CA ASN A 13 -21.84 25.01 1.69
C ASN A 13 -21.65 23.90 0.66
N GLU A 14 -20.41 23.44 0.42
CA GLU A 14 -20.18 22.13 -0.18
C GLU A 14 -20.79 21.09 0.76
N SER A 15 -21.84 20.43 0.28
CA SER A 15 -22.59 19.42 1.02
C SER A 15 -21.67 18.26 1.40
N LEU A 16 -21.82 17.72 2.61
CA LEU A 16 -21.19 16.45 3.03
C LEU A 16 -21.46 15.31 2.03
N LEU A 17 -22.55 15.39 1.26
CA LEU A 17 -22.91 14.46 0.20
C LEU A 17 -22.02 14.62 -1.05
N ASP A 18 -21.63 15.83 -1.45
CA ASP A 18 -20.70 16.04 -2.57
C ASP A 18 -19.31 15.49 -2.24
N ARG A 19 -18.93 15.55 -0.96
CA ARG A 19 -17.70 14.95 -0.43
C ARG A 19 -17.72 13.41 -0.43
N ALA A 20 -18.91 12.81 -0.39
CA ALA A 20 -19.08 11.36 -0.48
C ALA A 20 -19.05 10.85 -1.94
N ILE A 21 -19.45 11.67 -2.91
CA ILE A 21 -19.46 11.29 -4.33
C ILE A 21 -18.05 11.36 -4.94
N ASP A 22 -17.19 12.29 -4.49
CA ASP A 22 -15.78 12.39 -4.95
C ASP A 22 -14.90 11.19 -4.49
N LYS A 23 -15.42 10.37 -3.55
CA LYS A 23 -14.83 9.08 -3.13
C LYS A 23 -15.02 7.96 -4.16
N PHE A 24 -15.89 8.13 -5.15
CA PHE A 24 -16.21 7.14 -6.18
C PHE A 24 -15.63 7.46 -7.55
N LYS A 25 -14.57 8.31 -7.63
CA LYS A 25 -13.83 8.44 -8.88
C LYS A 25 -13.28 7.06 -9.28
N PRO A 26 -13.62 6.54 -10.48
CA PRO A 26 -13.06 5.29 -10.95
C PRO A 26 -11.55 5.37 -10.88
N GLN A 27 -10.94 4.39 -10.23
CA GLN A 27 -9.51 4.14 -10.35
C GLN A 27 -9.17 4.07 -11.84
N PRO A 28 -8.00 4.59 -12.30
CA PRO A 28 -7.50 4.26 -13.62
C PRO A 28 -7.60 2.75 -13.80
N GLY A 29 -8.23 2.32 -14.90
CA GLY A 29 -8.42 0.89 -15.15
C GLY A 29 -7.06 0.17 -15.12
N PRO A 30 -7.03 -1.09 -14.67
CA PRO A 30 -5.79 -1.83 -14.59
C PRO A 30 -5.08 -1.82 -15.96
N PRO A 31 -3.73 -1.84 -16.00
CA PRO A 31 -3.02 -2.06 -17.25
C PRO A 31 -3.56 -3.30 -17.96
N PRO A 32 -3.51 -3.35 -19.30
CA PRO A 32 -4.04 -4.49 -20.05
C PRO A 32 -3.42 -5.79 -19.52
N LYS A 33 -4.29 -6.67 -19.01
CA LYS A 33 -3.87 -7.95 -18.42
C LYS A 33 -3.11 -8.75 -19.47
N PRO A 34 -1.86 -9.19 -19.19
CA PRO A 34 -1.21 -10.19 -20.03
C PRO A 34 -2.06 -11.46 -20.05
N ALA A 35 -2.17 -12.10 -21.21
CA ALA A 35 -3.00 -13.29 -21.39
C ALA A 35 -2.61 -14.37 -20.37
N ALA A 36 -3.59 -14.93 -19.66
CA ALA A 36 -3.37 -16.02 -18.71
C ALA A 36 -2.93 -17.30 -19.46
N PRO A 37 -1.95 -18.08 -18.98
CA PRO A 37 -1.45 -19.24 -19.72
C PRO A 37 -2.31 -20.48 -19.50
N SER A 38 -2.14 -21.47 -20.38
CA SER A 38 -2.52 -22.86 -20.08
C SER A 38 -1.62 -23.45 -18.98
N ALA A 39 -2.12 -24.44 -18.23
CA ALA A 39 -1.53 -24.97 -17.00
C ALA A 39 -0.04 -25.43 -17.06
N LYS A 40 0.57 -25.53 -18.25
CA LYS A 40 2.01 -25.82 -18.43
C LYS A 40 2.92 -24.58 -18.51
N GLY A 41 2.36 -23.37 -18.54
CA GLY A 41 3.07 -22.11 -18.76
C GLY A 41 3.16 -21.16 -17.57
N ASN A 42 2.72 -21.58 -16.37
CA ASN A 42 2.61 -20.68 -15.21
C ASN A 42 3.93 -19.98 -14.88
N ARG A 43 5.06 -20.70 -14.79
CA ARG A 43 6.34 -20.11 -14.38
C ARG A 43 6.85 -19.01 -15.34
N ALA A 44 6.79 -19.23 -16.66
CA ALA A 44 7.25 -18.23 -17.63
C ALA A 44 6.36 -16.98 -17.64
N TRP A 45 5.06 -17.14 -17.42
CA TRP A 45 4.15 -16.01 -17.29
C TRP A 45 4.34 -15.25 -15.99
N GLU A 46 4.55 -15.97 -14.89
CA GLU A 46 4.88 -15.41 -13.59
C GLU A 46 6.14 -14.55 -13.65
N GLU A 47 7.22 -15.08 -14.25
CA GLU A 47 8.47 -14.37 -14.51
C GLU A 47 8.25 -13.16 -15.44
N SER A 48 7.38 -13.29 -16.45
CA SER A 48 7.02 -12.17 -17.33
C SER A 48 6.31 -11.05 -16.56
N VAL A 49 5.32 -11.35 -15.72
CA VAL A 49 4.59 -10.34 -14.93
C VAL A 49 5.52 -9.64 -13.96
N GLU A 50 6.43 -10.37 -13.34
CA GLU A 50 7.42 -9.82 -12.42
C GLU A 50 8.33 -8.76 -13.05
N GLN A 51 8.59 -8.86 -14.37
CA GLN A 51 9.38 -7.88 -15.12
C GLN A 51 8.56 -6.64 -15.56
N HIS A 52 7.23 -6.64 -15.41
CA HIS A 52 6.43 -5.47 -15.74
C HIS A 52 6.75 -4.29 -14.82
N HIS A 53 6.78 -3.10 -15.41
CA HIS A 53 7.01 -1.87 -14.68
C HIS A 53 5.70 -1.38 -14.06
N VAL A 54 5.73 -1.14 -12.76
CA VAL A 54 4.66 -0.45 -12.02
C VAL A 54 4.79 1.06 -12.20
N ALA A 55 6.02 1.55 -12.20
CA ALA A 55 6.41 2.92 -12.51
C ALA A 55 7.80 2.89 -13.19
N PRO A 56 8.25 3.99 -13.83
CA PRO A 56 9.59 4.01 -14.41
C PRO A 56 10.67 3.63 -13.39
N GLY A 57 11.48 2.62 -13.71
CA GLY A 57 12.55 2.11 -12.83
C GLY A 57 12.08 1.29 -11.62
N LEU A 58 10.81 0.84 -11.59
CA LEU A 58 10.31 -0.06 -10.55
C LEU A 58 9.46 -1.18 -11.16
N THR A 59 9.92 -2.41 -11.01
CA THR A 59 9.21 -3.61 -11.48
C THR A 59 8.29 -4.21 -10.41
N VAL A 60 7.40 -5.11 -10.81
CA VAL A 60 6.58 -5.91 -9.89
C VAL A 60 7.48 -6.78 -9.00
N HIS A 61 8.56 -7.34 -9.55
CA HIS A 61 9.56 -8.07 -8.77
C HIS A 61 10.18 -7.21 -7.67
N ASP A 62 10.56 -5.97 -7.99
CA ASP A 62 11.14 -5.04 -6.99
C ASP A 62 10.16 -4.72 -5.87
N VAL A 63 8.87 -4.58 -6.18
CA VAL A 63 7.82 -4.46 -5.16
C VAL A 63 7.80 -5.72 -4.28
N GLY A 64 7.85 -6.91 -4.87
CA GLY A 64 7.90 -8.17 -4.12
C GLY A 64 9.12 -8.29 -3.21
N LEU A 65 10.30 -7.88 -3.67
CA LEU A 65 11.52 -7.82 -2.85
C LEU A 65 11.40 -6.83 -1.69
N SER A 66 10.79 -5.67 -1.95
CA SER A 66 10.57 -4.65 -0.92
C SER A 66 9.57 -5.15 0.13
N VAL A 67 8.47 -5.79 -0.29
CA VAL A 67 7.50 -6.44 0.61
C VAL A 67 8.16 -7.52 1.46
N PHE A 68 9.05 -8.32 0.86
CA PHE A 68 9.83 -9.31 1.61
C PHE A 68 10.70 -8.63 2.67
N GLY A 69 11.51 -7.63 2.31
CA GLY A 69 12.37 -6.94 3.26
C GLY A 69 11.62 -6.24 4.40
N GLU A 70 10.39 -5.79 4.15
CA GLU A 70 9.51 -5.24 5.19
C GLU A 70 8.91 -6.32 6.08
N THR A 71 8.51 -7.48 5.53
CA THR A 71 7.61 -8.43 6.22
C THR A 71 8.19 -9.83 6.43
N CYS A 72 9.48 -10.05 6.15
CA CYS A 72 10.10 -11.37 6.23
C CYS A 72 10.02 -11.98 7.62
N SER A 73 10.11 -11.15 8.67
CA SER A 73 10.03 -11.60 10.06
C SER A 73 8.62 -11.91 10.55
N LEU A 74 7.58 -11.68 9.72
CA LEU A 74 6.18 -11.86 10.10
C LEU A 74 5.64 -13.21 9.64
N HIS A 75 4.99 -13.90 10.57
CA HIS A 75 4.42 -15.22 10.37
C HIS A 75 2.95 -15.28 10.80
N ASP A 76 2.22 -16.22 10.20
CA ASP A 76 0.84 -16.50 10.61
C ASP A 76 0.78 -16.91 12.08
N ARG A 77 -0.28 -16.48 12.75
CA ARG A 77 -0.53 -16.76 14.16
C ARG A 77 -1.96 -17.29 14.34
N PRO A 78 -2.19 -18.25 15.24
CA PRO A 78 -3.55 -18.57 15.69
C PRO A 78 -4.27 -17.30 16.21
N GLY A 79 -5.43 -17.00 15.63
CA GLY A 79 -6.22 -15.82 15.97
C GLY A 79 -5.91 -14.57 15.15
N SER A 80 -5.06 -14.65 14.11
CA SER A 80 -4.99 -13.61 13.07
C SER A 80 -6.35 -13.44 12.39
N ASN A 81 -6.74 -12.20 12.09
CA ASN A 81 -7.97 -11.95 11.35
C ASN A 81 -7.89 -12.35 9.86
N GLU A 82 -6.67 -12.51 9.32
CA GLU A 82 -6.40 -13.00 7.97
C GLU A 82 -4.96 -13.53 7.85
N PRO A 83 -4.66 -14.37 6.84
CA PRO A 83 -3.31 -14.87 6.60
C PRO A 83 -2.30 -13.76 6.27
N ILE A 84 -1.04 -13.92 6.65
CA ILE A 84 0.05 -12.96 6.39
C ILE A 84 0.24 -12.69 4.90
N GLY A 85 -0.06 -13.66 4.02
CA GLY A 85 -0.04 -13.47 2.57
C GLY A 85 -1.01 -12.37 2.11
N ALA A 86 -2.20 -12.29 2.69
CA ALA A 86 -3.18 -11.24 2.37
C ALA A 86 -2.71 -9.87 2.86
N ALA A 87 -2.07 -9.81 4.03
CA ALA A 87 -1.46 -8.58 4.53
C ALA A 87 -0.28 -8.13 3.66
N ARG A 88 0.57 -9.05 3.19
CA ARG A 88 1.63 -8.76 2.20
C ARG A 88 1.06 -8.20 0.91
N GLN A 89 -0.07 -8.72 0.43
CA GLN A 89 -0.75 -8.18 -0.75
C GLN A 89 -1.23 -6.74 -0.52
N ARG A 90 -1.74 -6.41 0.66
CA ARG A 90 -2.11 -5.03 1.03
C ARG A 90 -0.89 -4.11 1.09
N VAL A 91 0.24 -4.58 1.61
CA VAL A 91 1.51 -3.82 1.57
C VAL A 91 1.94 -3.60 0.12
N ALA A 92 1.86 -4.63 -0.73
CA ALA A 92 2.17 -4.50 -2.16
C ALA A 92 1.28 -3.46 -2.85
N HIS A 93 -0.03 -3.49 -2.64
CA HIS A 93 -0.94 -2.46 -3.15
C HIS A 93 -0.53 -1.06 -2.68
N ALA A 94 -0.20 -0.89 -1.39
CA ALA A 94 0.23 0.40 -0.86
C ALA A 94 1.51 0.90 -1.55
N MET A 95 2.49 0.03 -1.80
CA MET A 95 3.72 0.39 -2.51
C MET A 95 3.48 0.70 -4.00
N ILE A 96 2.59 -0.04 -4.67
CA ILE A 96 2.19 0.20 -6.06
C ILE A 96 1.50 1.57 -6.18
N ASN A 97 0.50 1.82 -5.32
CA ASN A 97 -0.23 3.08 -5.27
C ASN A 97 0.70 4.28 -5.01
N ASP A 98 1.67 4.11 -4.09
CA ASP A 98 2.69 5.12 -3.81
C ASP A 98 3.57 5.40 -5.03
N ALA A 99 4.07 4.35 -5.70
CA ALA A 99 4.88 4.49 -6.91
C ALA A 99 4.14 5.22 -8.04
N GLU A 100 2.88 4.86 -8.29
CA GLU A 100 2.04 5.54 -9.28
C GLU A 100 1.73 7.00 -8.89
N LEU A 101 1.50 7.27 -7.60
CA LEU A 101 1.26 8.62 -7.12
C LEU A 101 2.52 9.48 -7.27
N SER A 102 3.68 8.97 -6.87
CA SER A 102 4.98 9.62 -7.04
C SER A 102 5.29 9.91 -8.50
N HIS A 103 5.09 8.93 -9.39
CA HIS A 103 5.30 9.14 -10.83
C HIS A 103 4.39 10.24 -11.39
N ARG A 104 3.11 10.26 -11.01
CA ARG A 104 2.15 11.28 -11.47
C ARG A 104 2.41 12.67 -10.90
N THR A 105 2.92 12.76 -9.67
CA THR A 105 3.05 14.04 -8.94
C THR A 105 4.48 14.58 -8.91
N GLY A 106 5.47 13.78 -9.30
CA GLY A 106 6.89 14.09 -9.14
C GLY A 106 7.38 14.07 -7.69
N LYS A 107 6.53 13.68 -6.73
CA LYS A 107 6.94 13.56 -5.32
C LYS A 107 7.81 12.33 -5.11
N PRO A 108 8.81 12.39 -4.22
CA PRO A 108 9.56 11.20 -3.84
C PRO A 108 8.62 10.15 -3.26
N ARG A 109 8.95 8.88 -3.49
CA ARG A 109 8.25 7.75 -2.88
C ARG A 109 8.47 7.70 -1.38
N ASN A 110 7.55 7.04 -0.69
CA ASN A 110 7.78 6.64 0.68
C ASN A 110 8.99 5.70 0.76
N ALA A 111 9.83 5.92 1.79
CA ALA A 111 10.96 5.05 2.05
C ALA A 111 10.44 3.66 2.47
N VAL A 112 10.90 2.65 1.75
CA VAL A 112 10.66 1.23 2.02
C VAL A 112 11.98 0.48 1.96
N HIS A 113 12.02 -0.74 2.45
CA HIS A 113 13.17 -1.62 2.31
C HIS A 113 13.58 -1.69 0.83
N PRO A 114 14.87 -1.50 0.49
CA PRO A 114 15.32 -1.55 -0.89
C PRO A 114 15.03 -2.92 -1.51
N PRO A 115 14.77 -3.00 -2.83
CA PRO A 115 14.48 -4.24 -3.53
C PRO A 115 15.76 -5.07 -3.70
N VAL A 116 16.22 -5.69 -2.62
CA VAL A 116 17.45 -6.48 -2.58
C VAL A 116 17.09 -7.95 -2.60
N GLN A 117 17.68 -8.69 -3.55
CA GLN A 117 17.54 -10.13 -3.62
C GLN A 117 18.13 -10.78 -2.35
N PRO A 118 17.37 -11.59 -1.60
CA PRO A 118 17.93 -12.33 -0.47
C PRO A 118 19.02 -13.30 -0.95
N SER A 119 20.08 -13.42 -0.15
CA SER A 119 21.14 -14.40 -0.43
C SER A 119 20.63 -15.83 -0.35
N GLU A 120 21.29 -16.76 -1.04
CA GLU A 120 20.95 -18.18 -0.97
C GLU A 120 20.97 -18.72 0.46
N ASN A 121 21.86 -18.22 1.32
CA ASN A 121 21.94 -18.62 2.72
C ASN A 121 20.69 -18.23 3.50
N VAL A 122 20.10 -17.05 3.24
CA VAL A 122 18.82 -16.63 3.85
C VAL A 122 17.71 -17.57 3.40
N LEU A 123 17.65 -17.86 2.09
CA LEU A 123 16.65 -18.75 1.49
C LEU A 123 16.82 -20.24 1.83
N ARG A 124 17.83 -20.63 2.62
CA ARG A 124 17.92 -21.99 3.18
C ARG A 124 16.91 -22.22 4.31
N SER A 125 16.51 -21.17 5.02
CA SER A 125 15.44 -21.26 6.01
C SER A 125 14.10 -21.47 5.29
N PRO A 126 13.33 -22.52 5.62
CA PRO A 126 12.01 -22.74 5.02
C PRO A 126 11.06 -21.55 5.24
N ASP A 127 11.13 -20.92 6.41
CA ASP A 127 10.26 -19.80 6.76
C ASP A 127 10.61 -18.54 5.95
N GLU A 128 11.90 -18.26 5.78
CA GLU A 128 12.37 -17.13 4.95
C GLU A 128 12.03 -17.37 3.48
N ARG A 129 12.19 -18.60 2.98
CA ARG A 129 11.80 -18.96 1.62
C ARG A 129 10.30 -18.79 1.41
N ALA A 130 9.48 -19.27 2.34
CA ALA A 130 8.03 -19.12 2.28
C ALA A 130 7.62 -17.63 2.33
N ALA A 131 8.28 -16.81 3.14
CA ALA A 131 8.07 -15.38 3.19
C ALA A 131 8.45 -14.69 1.87
N TYR A 132 9.59 -15.06 1.27
CA TYR A 132 10.05 -14.58 -0.02
C TYR A 132 9.05 -14.89 -1.15
N GLU A 133 8.69 -16.17 -1.31
CA GLU A 133 7.74 -16.62 -2.32
C GLU A 133 6.35 -15.99 -2.11
N SER A 134 5.89 -15.90 -0.86
CA SER A 134 4.64 -15.23 -0.51
C SER A 134 4.67 -13.74 -0.86
N SER A 135 5.82 -13.07 -0.79
CA SER A 135 5.95 -11.64 -1.08
C SER A 135 6.00 -11.36 -2.57
N LEU A 136 6.70 -12.18 -3.36
CA LEU A 136 6.65 -12.12 -4.81
C LEU A 136 5.24 -12.37 -5.35
N ARG A 137 4.57 -13.41 -4.82
CA ARG A 137 3.17 -13.70 -5.16
C ARG A 137 2.26 -12.52 -4.80
N ALA A 138 2.41 -11.95 -3.60
CA ALA A 138 1.63 -10.80 -3.16
C ALA A 138 1.80 -9.57 -4.08
N ALA A 139 3.01 -9.30 -4.55
CA ALA A 139 3.26 -8.22 -5.51
C ALA A 139 2.59 -8.48 -6.87
N ARG A 140 2.72 -9.72 -7.37
CA ARG A 140 2.07 -10.14 -8.61
C ARG A 140 0.55 -10.03 -8.54
N GLU A 141 -0.04 -10.56 -7.48
CA GLU A 141 -1.48 -10.48 -7.24
C GLU A 141 -1.93 -9.03 -7.02
N GLY A 142 -1.16 -8.23 -6.31
CA GLY A 142 -1.42 -6.80 -6.14
C GLY A 142 -1.45 -6.04 -7.47
N TYR A 143 -0.49 -6.31 -8.36
CA TYR A 143 -0.41 -5.68 -9.67
C TYR A 143 -1.51 -6.13 -10.63
N LEU A 144 -1.85 -7.42 -10.63
CA LEU A 144 -2.85 -7.99 -11.55
C LEU A 144 -4.30 -7.87 -11.06
N SER A 145 -4.50 -7.57 -9.77
CA SER A 145 -5.83 -7.48 -9.19
C SER A 145 -6.60 -6.31 -9.78
N GLY A 146 -7.85 -6.56 -10.18
CA GLY A 146 -8.81 -5.50 -10.53
C GLY A 146 -9.42 -4.81 -9.31
N HIS A 147 -9.09 -5.26 -8.10
CA HIS A 147 -9.60 -4.75 -6.84
C HIS A 147 -8.45 -4.48 -5.88
N ASP A 148 -8.31 -3.22 -5.46
CA ASP A 148 -7.37 -2.82 -4.41
C ASP A 148 -8.10 -2.81 -3.04
N PRO A 149 -7.83 -3.79 -2.14
CA PRO A 149 -8.46 -3.86 -0.82
C PRO A 149 -8.00 -2.71 0.11
N THR A 150 -6.95 -1.97 -0.25
CA THR A 150 -6.47 -0.80 0.48
C THR A 150 -7.13 0.50 0.02
N ASN A 151 -8.00 0.45 -0.99
CA ASN A 151 -8.74 1.60 -1.53
C ASN A 151 -7.84 2.79 -1.94
N GLY A 152 -6.61 2.54 -2.40
CA GLY A 152 -5.66 3.60 -2.74
C GLY A 152 -4.80 4.09 -1.57
N ALA A 153 -4.61 3.27 -0.53
CA ALA A 153 -3.62 3.58 0.51
C ALA A 153 -2.22 3.65 -0.12
N THR A 154 -1.34 4.51 0.40
CA THR A 154 0.04 4.67 -0.11
C THR A 154 1.10 4.50 0.98
N HIS A 155 0.66 4.32 2.22
CA HIS A 155 1.53 4.13 3.38
C HIS A 155 1.15 2.84 4.07
N PHE A 156 2.10 2.27 4.81
CA PHE A 156 1.84 1.18 5.73
C PHE A 156 2.70 1.34 6.99
N ASN A 157 2.33 0.65 8.06
CA ASN A 157 3.20 0.49 9.22
C ASN A 157 2.99 -0.88 9.88
N MET A 158 3.96 -1.22 10.73
CA MET A 158 3.86 -2.31 11.69
C MET A 158 3.58 -1.70 13.06
N ARG A 159 2.57 -2.22 13.76
CA ARG A 159 2.24 -1.79 15.13
C ARG A 159 2.43 -2.94 16.11
N PRO A 160 3.03 -2.71 17.29
CA PRO A 160 3.16 -3.72 18.34
C PRO A 160 1.87 -3.93 19.16
N ARG A 161 0.81 -3.17 18.86
CA ARG A 161 -0.47 -3.18 19.58
C ARG A 161 -1.62 -3.17 18.56
N PRO A 162 -2.82 -3.69 18.92
CA PRO A 162 -4.00 -3.71 18.04
C PRO A 162 -4.64 -2.32 17.84
N ASP A 163 -3.85 -1.25 17.94
CA ASP A 163 -4.34 0.11 17.84
C ASP A 163 -4.79 0.44 16.41
N ARG A 164 -6.05 0.87 16.30
CA ARG A 164 -6.73 1.24 15.06
C ARG A 164 -6.81 2.75 14.84
N SER A 165 -6.09 3.53 15.64
CA SER A 165 -5.99 4.97 15.48
C SER A 165 -5.28 5.38 14.18
N ASN A 166 -5.63 6.56 13.67
CA ASN A 166 -4.92 7.19 12.57
C ASN A 166 -3.41 7.29 12.86
N TRP A 167 -2.59 7.15 11.83
CA TRP A 167 -1.15 7.25 11.99
C TRP A 167 -0.73 8.72 12.09
N LYS A 168 -0.10 9.08 13.21
CA LYS A 168 0.45 10.42 13.44
C LYS A 168 1.96 10.35 13.34
N PHE A 169 2.55 11.12 12.42
CA PHE A 169 3.99 11.30 12.34
C PHE A 169 4.39 12.65 12.97
N PRO A 170 5.65 12.81 13.43
CA PRO A 170 6.08 13.95 14.26
C PRO A 170 5.79 15.36 13.71
N ASN A 171 5.57 15.49 12.39
CA ASN A 171 5.25 16.75 11.71
C ASN A 171 3.97 16.64 10.86
N GLY A 172 3.09 15.70 11.18
CA GLY A 172 1.83 15.47 10.45
C GLY A 172 0.68 16.33 10.95
N THR A 173 -0.48 16.17 10.31
CA THR A 173 -1.71 16.83 10.80
C THR A 173 -2.15 16.24 12.15
N SER A 174 -2.90 17.02 12.93
CA SER A 174 -3.44 16.57 14.22
C SER A 174 -4.33 15.33 14.10
N GLU A 175 -4.99 15.17 12.96
CA GLU A 175 -5.86 14.04 12.63
C GLU A 175 -5.07 12.80 12.20
N GLY A 176 -3.85 12.97 11.71
CA GLY A 176 -3.02 11.89 11.14
C GLY A 176 -3.55 11.30 9.84
N LEU A 177 -2.85 10.29 9.31
CA LEU A 177 -3.29 9.54 8.14
C LEU A 177 -4.39 8.56 8.54
N THR A 178 -5.49 8.59 7.79
CA THR A 178 -6.62 7.70 8.01
C THR A 178 -6.24 6.26 7.67
N MET A 179 -6.49 5.35 8.60
CA MET A 179 -6.24 3.92 8.39
C MET A 179 -7.21 3.37 7.34
N SER A 180 -6.67 2.56 6.41
CA SER A 180 -7.45 1.87 5.38
C SER A 180 -7.65 0.40 5.73
N THR A 181 -6.57 -0.31 6.07
CA THR A 181 -6.64 -1.73 6.46
C THR A 181 -5.96 -1.96 7.80
N HIS A 182 -6.35 -3.06 8.47
CA HIS A 182 -5.79 -3.52 9.74
C HIS A 182 -5.72 -5.05 9.75
N SER A 183 -4.51 -5.59 9.76
CA SER A 183 -4.23 -7.01 9.57
C SER A 183 -3.40 -7.55 10.74
N GLY A 184 -3.70 -8.75 11.22
CA GLY A 184 -2.98 -9.41 12.32
C GLY A 184 -3.90 -9.81 13.49
N PRO A 185 -3.34 -10.18 14.64
CA PRO A 185 -1.91 -10.20 14.96
C PRO A 185 -1.10 -11.21 14.14
N TYR A 186 0.19 -10.94 13.95
CA TYR A 186 1.18 -11.84 13.38
C TYR A 186 2.32 -12.07 14.37
N ASP A 187 2.96 -13.24 14.31
CA ASP A 187 4.17 -13.50 15.09
C ASP A 187 5.36 -12.83 14.42
N ASN A 188 6.19 -12.14 15.20
CA ASN A 188 7.39 -11.45 14.73
C ASN A 188 8.65 -12.11 15.30
N SER A 189 9.41 -12.76 14.43
CA SER A 189 10.64 -13.49 14.78
C SER A 189 11.84 -12.57 15.03
N LEU A 190 11.80 -11.33 14.54
CA LEU A 190 12.87 -10.35 14.69
C LEU A 190 12.32 -9.01 15.22
N PRO A 191 12.06 -8.90 16.54
CA PRO A 191 11.71 -7.62 17.13
C PRO A 191 12.82 -6.60 16.87
N ASN A 192 12.47 -5.47 16.29
CA ASN A 192 13.39 -4.37 16.01
C ASN A 192 12.80 -3.03 16.43
N ARG A 193 13.52 -1.93 16.24
CA ARG A 193 13.05 -0.60 16.65
C ARG A 193 11.70 -0.21 16.04
N ASN A 194 11.38 -0.71 14.85
CA ASN A 194 10.14 -0.40 14.11
C ASN A 194 9.00 -1.39 14.42
N ALA A 195 9.33 -2.61 14.85
CA ALA A 195 8.40 -3.63 15.32
C ALA A 195 8.94 -4.30 16.60
N PRO A 196 8.89 -3.64 17.76
CA PRO A 196 9.60 -4.09 18.97
C PRO A 196 8.92 -5.25 19.71
N ALA A 197 7.77 -5.70 19.24
CA ALA A 197 7.02 -6.77 19.85
C ALA A 197 7.09 -8.04 19.00
N HIS A 198 7.07 -9.19 19.68
CA HIS A 198 6.86 -10.51 19.08
C HIS A 198 5.46 -10.66 18.47
N THR A 199 4.58 -9.68 18.64
CA THR A 199 3.25 -9.63 18.05
C THR A 199 3.09 -8.32 17.31
N THR A 200 2.72 -8.39 16.03
CA THR A 200 2.63 -7.22 15.17
C THR A 200 1.33 -7.20 14.38
N TRP A 201 0.79 -6.00 14.15
CA TRP A 201 -0.29 -5.73 13.22
C TRP A 201 0.24 -4.93 12.04
N LEU A 202 -0.22 -5.25 10.83
CA LEU A 202 0.08 -4.51 9.61
C LEU A 202 -1.11 -3.63 9.24
N ASN A 203 -0.86 -2.33 9.12
CA ASN A 203 -1.88 -1.38 8.71
C ASN A 203 -1.47 -0.68 7.43
N THR A 204 -2.45 -0.33 6.60
CA THR A 204 -2.25 0.60 5.48
C THR A 204 -3.00 1.90 5.74
N TYR A 205 -2.51 3.00 5.17
CA TYR A 205 -3.09 4.33 5.40
C TYR A 205 -3.20 5.12 4.10
N PHE A 206 -4.27 5.93 4.03
CA PHE A 206 -4.47 6.85 2.93
C PHE A 206 -3.37 7.92 2.87
N PRO A 207 -3.09 8.47 1.67
CA PRO A 207 -2.20 9.62 1.54
C PRO A 207 -2.71 10.83 2.34
N ASP A 208 -1.81 11.76 2.63
CA ASP A 208 -2.16 13.00 3.34
C ASP A 208 -3.24 13.77 2.55
N ALA A 209 -4.19 14.39 3.25
CA ALA A 209 -5.18 15.27 2.63
C ALA A 209 -4.53 16.44 1.85
N ASN A 210 -3.31 16.86 2.23
CA ASN A 210 -2.54 17.84 1.47
C ASN A 210 -1.97 17.28 0.14
N ASP A 211 -1.81 15.96 -0.01
CA ASP A 211 -1.51 15.34 -1.31
C ASP A 211 -2.71 15.42 -2.26
N LYS A 212 -3.93 15.49 -1.72
CA LYS A 212 -5.16 15.63 -2.52
C LYS A 212 -5.37 17.04 -3.09
N LYS A 213 -4.80 18.09 -2.48
CA LYS A 213 -5.00 19.49 -2.94
C LYS A 213 -4.36 19.78 -4.31
N ILE A 214 -3.36 19.01 -4.73
CA ILE A 214 -2.71 19.18 -6.04
C ILE A 214 -3.62 18.67 -7.19
N ARG A 215 -4.58 17.77 -6.90
CA ARG A 215 -5.55 17.27 -7.90
C ARG A 215 -6.62 18.29 -8.32
N ARG A 216 -6.83 19.37 -7.57
CA ARG A 216 -7.88 20.38 -7.86
C ARG A 216 -7.38 21.62 -8.63
N LYS A 217 -6.11 21.66 -9.06
CA LYS A 217 -5.49 22.83 -9.73
C LYS A 217 -5.03 22.58 -11.18
N ARG A 218 -5.55 21.56 -11.87
CA ARG A 218 -5.33 21.38 -13.30
C ARG A 218 -6.67 21.28 -14.02
#